data_AF-A0A8S2SSJ9-F1
#
_entry.id   AF-A0A8S2SSJ9-F1
#
_cell.length_a   1.000
_cell.length_b   1.000
_cell.length_c   1.000
_cell.angle_alpha   90.00
_cell.angle_beta   90.00
_cell.angle_gamma   90.00
#
_symmetry.space_group_name_H-M   'P 1'
#
loop_
_entity.id
_entity.type
_entity.pdbx_description
1 polymer ?
#
loop_
_entity_poly.entity_id
_entity_poly.type
_entity_poly.pdbx_seq_one_letter_code
_entity_poly.pdbx_strand_id
1 'polypeptide(L)'
;NRADIPQHVVTMLNNFPAQLHPMSQFSAAITVLNLNSKFAKAYSDNVPKSKYWEYIYEDSMDLIAKLPTIAAIIYRNLYRDGTAVGAID
;
A
#
# COMPACT_ATOMS: atom_id res chain seq x y z
N ASN A 1 -10.72 -1.50 8.10
CA ASN A 1 -10.77 -0.17 7.48
C ASN A 1 -10.02 -0.26 6.15
N ARG A 2 -10.44 0.40 5.05
CA ARG A 2 -9.74 0.28 3.74
C ARG A 2 -8.33 0.87 3.77
N ALA A 3 -8.09 1.82 4.67
CA ALA A 3 -6.80 2.49 4.86
C ALA A 3 -5.77 1.65 5.65
N ASP A 4 -6.16 0.50 6.20
CA ASP A 4 -5.27 -0.34 7.01
C ASP A 4 -4.12 -0.88 6.15
N ILE A 5 -2.89 -0.60 6.59
CA ILE A 5 -1.67 -1.08 5.93
C ILE A 5 -1.23 -2.39 6.59
N PRO A 6 -0.99 -3.47 5.81
CA PRO A 6 -0.46 -4.71 6.37
C PRO A 6 0.88 -4.50 7.08
N GLN A 7 1.08 -5.16 8.22
CA GLN A 7 2.27 -4.99 9.06
C GLN A 7 3.59 -5.20 8.28
N HIS A 8 3.63 -6.15 7.33
CA HIS A 8 4.84 -6.40 6.54
C HIS A 8 5.24 -5.20 5.68
N VAL A 9 4.29 -4.39 5.19
CA VAL A 9 4.57 -3.17 4.42
C VAL A 9 5.13 -2.09 5.34
N VAL A 10 4.56 -1.93 6.53
CA VAL A 10 5.06 -0.98 7.55
C VAL A 10 6.49 -1.32 7.94
N THR A 11 6.76 -2.60 8.24
CA THR A 11 8.10 -3.08 8.57
C THR A 11 9.09 -2.83 7.43
N MET A 12 8.69 -3.06 6.18
CA MET A 12 9.54 -2.75 5.02
C MET A 12 9.87 -1.26 4.93
N LEU A 13 8.86 -0.39 5.05
CA LEU A 13 9.02 1.06 4.97
C LEU A 13 9.95 1.61 6.07
N ASN A 14 9.88 1.06 7.28
CA ASN A 14 10.73 1.45 8.40
C ASN A 14 12.18 0.97 8.27
N ASN A 15 12.43 -0.05 7.44
CA ASN A 15 13.75 -0.62 7.23
C ASN A 15 14.45 -0.06 5.98
N PHE A 16 13.84 0.84 5.22
CA PHE A 16 14.51 1.45 4.08
C PHE A 16 15.66 2.37 4.51
N PRO A 17 16.79 2.37 3.79
CA PRO A 17 17.89 3.28 4.08
C PRO A 17 17.47 4.72 3.78
N ALA A 18 17.90 5.67 4.62
CA ALA A 18 17.53 7.08 4.49
C ALA A 18 17.97 7.75 3.17
N GLN A 19 18.94 7.15 2.48
CA GLN A 19 19.42 7.61 1.17
C GLN A 19 18.49 7.20 0.01
N LEU A 20 17.55 6.28 0.23
CA LEU A 20 16.63 5.82 -0.80
C LEU A 20 15.58 6.89 -1.09
N HIS A 21 15.49 7.31 -2.36
CA HIS A 21 14.58 8.35 -2.80
C HIS A 21 13.11 8.05 -2.39
N PRO A 22 12.33 9.04 -1.91
CA PRO A 22 10.96 8.83 -1.42
C PRO A 22 10.06 8.12 -2.44
N MET A 23 10.15 8.49 -3.72
CA MET A 23 9.37 7.84 -4.79
C MET A 23 9.74 6.37 -5.00
N SER A 24 10.99 5.98 -4.75
CA SER A 24 11.41 4.57 -4.82
C SER A 24 10.82 3.77 -3.66
N GLN A 25 10.81 4.34 -2.46
CA GLN A 25 10.14 3.72 -1.30
C GLN A 25 8.63 3.57 -1.55
N PHE A 26 8.00 4.61 -2.11
CA PHE A 26 6.58 4.63 -2.43
C PHE A 26 6.21 3.58 -3.49
N SER A 27 6.96 3.53 -4.59
CA SER A 27 6.74 2.53 -5.63
C SER A 27 6.92 1.10 -5.10
N ALA A 28 7.95 0.84 -4.30
CA ALA A 28 8.17 -0.47 -3.70
C ALA A 28 7.01 -0.88 -2.77
N ALA A 29 6.52 0.04 -1.94
CA ALA A 29 5.37 -0.20 -1.07
C ALA A 29 4.10 -0.56 -1.86
N ILE A 30 3.82 0.15 -2.95
CA ILE A 30 2.67 -0.15 -3.83
C ILE A 30 2.83 -1.54 -4.47
N THR A 31 4.02 -1.89 -4.95
CA THR A 31 4.27 -3.22 -5.53
C THR A 31 4.03 -4.33 -4.53
N VAL A 32 4.44 -4.16 -3.26
CA VAL A 32 4.24 -5.18 -2.21
C VAL A 32 2.77 -5.32 -1.82
N LEU A 33 1.97 -4.24 -1.86
CA LEU A 33 0.54 -4.31 -1.58
C LEU A 33 -0.23 -5.25 -2.52
N ASN A 34 0.31 -5.56 -3.71
CA ASN A 34 -0.27 -6.50 -4.66
C ASN A 34 -0.45 -7.91 -4.08
N LEU A 35 0.29 -8.30 -3.03
CA LEU A 35 0.10 -9.59 -2.34
C LEU A 35 -1.35 -9.81 -1.86
N ASN A 36 -2.08 -8.73 -1.59
CA ASN A 36 -3.47 -8.78 -1.13
C ASN A 36 -4.47 -8.33 -2.23
N SER A 37 -4.07 -8.30 -3.50
CA SER A 37 -4.96 -7.92 -4.61
C SER A 37 -6.10 -8.92 -4.75
N LYS A 38 -7.34 -8.41 -4.65
CA LYS A 38 -8.57 -9.17 -4.87
C LYS A 38 -8.69 -9.55 -6.35
N PHE A 39 -8.31 -8.65 -7.25
CA PHE A 39 -8.33 -8.92 -8.69
C PHE A 39 -7.32 -9.99 -9.09
N ALA A 40 -6.09 -9.95 -8.58
CA ALA A 40 -5.09 -10.97 -8.87
C ALA A 40 -5.59 -12.37 -8.48
N LYS A 41 -6.18 -12.49 -7.27
CA LYS A 41 -6.78 -13.75 -6.82
C LYS A 41 -7.98 -14.18 -7.69
N ALA A 42 -8.92 -13.28 -7.94
CA ALA A 42 -10.11 -13.55 -8.76
C ALA A 42 -9.75 -13.97 -10.20
N TYR A 43 -8.70 -13.37 -10.77
CA TYR A 43 -8.20 -13.73 -12.09
C TYR A 43 -7.63 -15.15 -12.09
N SER A 44 -6.84 -15.52 -11.08
CA SER A 44 -6.36 -16.91 -10.90
C SER A 44 -7.50 -17.91 -10.70
N ASP A 45 -8.59 -17.49 -10.06
CA ASP A 45 -9.80 -18.29 -9.85
C ASP A 45 -10.73 -18.38 -11.09
N ASN A 46 -10.28 -17.89 -12.25
CA ASN A 46 -11.01 -17.91 -13.54
C ASN A 46 -12.38 -17.23 -13.51
N VAL A 47 -12.50 -16.13 -12.77
CA VAL A 47 -13.71 -15.30 -12.78
C VAL A 47 -14.05 -14.84 -14.21
N PRO A 48 -15.34 -14.76 -14.61
CA PRO A 48 -15.72 -14.30 -15.94
C PRO A 48 -15.28 -12.85 -16.20
N LYS A 49 -14.86 -12.57 -17.44
CA LYS A 49 -14.40 -11.22 -17.87
C LYS A 49 -15.39 -10.09 -17.56
N SER A 50 -16.70 -10.37 -17.62
CA SER A 50 -17.75 -9.39 -17.28
C SER A 50 -17.73 -8.93 -15.82
N LYS A 51 -17.03 -9.66 -14.94
CA LYS A 51 -16.91 -9.40 -13.50
C LYS A 51 -15.57 -8.78 -13.09
N TYR A 52 -14.61 -8.64 -14.00
CA TYR A 52 -13.28 -8.08 -13.68
C TYR A 52 -13.36 -6.69 -13.05
N TRP A 53 -14.27 -5.84 -13.52
CA TRP A 53 -14.42 -4.47 -13.04
C TRP A 53 -14.76 -4.41 -11.54
N GLU A 54 -15.48 -5.39 -11.01
CA GLU A 54 -15.89 -5.43 -9.60
C GLU A 54 -14.65 -5.53 -8.69
N TYR A 55 -13.72 -6.41 -9.05
CA TYR A 55 -12.48 -6.61 -8.30
C TYR A 55 -11.47 -5.49 -8.53
N ILE A 56 -11.39 -4.96 -9.75
CA ILE A 56 -10.53 -3.80 -10.05
C ILE A 56 -11.01 -2.57 -9.27
N TYR A 57 -12.33 -2.34 -9.20
CA TYR A 57 -12.91 -1.27 -8.41
C TYR A 57 -12.53 -1.41 -6.93
N GLU A 58 -12.70 -2.60 -6.37
CA GLU A 58 -12.34 -2.88 -4.98
C GLU A 58 -10.85 -2.64 -4.68
N ASP A 59 -9.95 -3.16 -5.52
CA ASP A 59 -8.51 -2.95 -5.36
C ASP A 59 -8.10 -1.49 -5.55
N SER A 60 -8.75 -0.77 -6.48
CA SER A 60 -8.48 0.66 -6.71
C SER A 60 -8.91 1.51 -5.52
N MET A 61 -10.09 1.24 -4.95
CA MET A 61 -10.58 1.94 -3.76
C MET A 61 -9.72 1.63 -2.54
N ASP A 62 -9.28 0.37 -2.37
CA ASP A 62 -8.37 -0.02 -1.31
C ASP A 62 -6.99 0.63 -1.48
N LEU A 63 -6.47 0.73 -2.71
CA LEU A 63 -5.20 1.39 -2.99
C LEU A 63 -5.27 2.88 -2.65
N ILE A 64 -6.27 3.61 -3.15
CA ILE A 64 -6.47 5.05 -2.90
C ILE A 64 -6.53 5.33 -1.40
N ALA A 65 -7.25 4.50 -0.62
CA ALA A 65 -7.34 4.66 0.83
C ALA A 65 -5.99 4.47 1.54
N LYS A 66 -5.09 3.65 1.01
CA LYS A 66 -3.79 3.32 1.59
C LYS A 66 -2.67 4.30 1.20
N LEU A 67 -2.80 5.01 0.08
CA LEU A 67 -1.77 5.93 -0.42
C LEU A 67 -1.35 7.01 0.59
N PRO A 68 -2.28 7.72 1.28
CA PRO A 68 -1.90 8.76 2.23
C PRO A 68 -1.11 8.21 3.42
N THR A 69 -1.50 7.05 3.94
CA THR A 69 -0.83 6.39 5.06
C THR A 69 0.61 6.01 4.69
N ILE A 70 0.82 5.41 3.51
CA ILE A 70 2.17 5.07 3.02
C ILE A 70 3.02 6.32 2.85
N ALA A 71 2.47 7.36 2.20
CA ALA A 71 3.18 8.62 2.00
C ALA A 71 3.56 9.28 3.32
N ALA A 72 2.66 9.25 4.32
CA ALA A 72 2.93 9.78 5.65
C ALA A 72 4.06 9.03 6.36
N ILE A 73 4.09 7.69 6.28
CA ILE A 73 5.19 6.88 6.86
C ILE A 73 6.52 7.26 6.21
N ILE A 74 6.59 7.32 4.87
CA ILE A 74 7.81 7.69 4.14
C ILE A 74 8.29 9.09 4.54
N TYR A 75 7.37 10.07 4.57
CA TYR A 75 7.70 11.44 4.95
C TYR A 75 8.25 11.51 6.38
N ARG A 76 7.67 10.76 7.33
CA ARG A 76 8.14 10.77 8.71
C ARG A 76 9.47 10.05 8.88
N ASN A 77 9.70 8.95 8.18
CA ASN A 77 10.97 8.21 8.22
C ASN A 77 12.13 9.06 7.69
N LEU A 78 11.89 9.89 6.67
CA LEU A 78 12.94 10.72 6.06
C LEU A 78 13.16 12.07 6.74
N TYR A 79 12.09 12.70 7.26
CA TYR A 79 12.14 14.10 7.67
C TYR A 79 11.70 14.37 9.12
N ARG A 80 11.24 13.34 9.85
CA ARG A 80 10.69 13.47 11.22
C ARG A 80 11.17 12.35 12.15
N ASP A 81 12.42 11.91 12.00
CA ASP A 81 13.10 10.92 12.84
C ASP A 81 12.31 9.60 13.05
N GLY A 82 11.52 9.18 12.06
CA GLY A 82 10.72 7.96 12.15
C GLY A 82 9.61 7.99 13.20
N THR A 83 9.16 9.18 13.61
CA THR A 83 8.03 9.33 14.54
C THR A 83 6.77 8.62 14.02
N ALA A 84 6.08 7.86 14.87
CA ALA A 84 4.93 7.06 14.46
C ALA A 84 3.81 7.92 13.84
N VAL A 85 3.31 7.53 12.66
CA VAL A 85 2.10 8.12 12.08
C VAL A 85 0.94 7.87 13.05
N GLY A 86 0.35 8.95 13.58
CA GLY A 86 -0.79 8.86 14.48
C GLY A 86 -1.97 8.17 13.80
N ALA A 87 -2.89 7.60 14.58
CA ALA A 87 -4.14 7.08 14.02
C ALA A 87 -4.83 8.18 13.22
N ILE A 88 -5.19 7.87 11.97
CA ILE A 88 -6.11 8.68 11.18
C ILE A 88 -7.52 8.27 11.63
N ASP A 89 -8.08 9.08 12.51
CA ASP A 89 -9.48 9.07 12.96
C ASP A 89 -10.45 9.49 11.85
#